data_AF-A0A7S0QN96-F1
#
_entry.id   AF-A0A7S0QN96-F1
#
_cell.length_a   1.000
_cell.length_b   1.000
_cell.length_c   1.000
_cell.angle_alpha   90.00
_cell.angle_beta   90.00
_cell.angle_gamma   90.00
#
_symmetry.space_group_name_H-M   'P 1'
#
loop_
_entity.id
_entity.type
_entity.pdbx_description
1 polymer ?
#
loop_
_entity_poly.entity_id
_entity_poly.type
_entity_poly.pdbx_seq_one_letter_code
_entity_poly.pdbx_strand_id
1 'polypeptide(L)'
;NYAIRTLQLDSHVAKAPIILRDEKSSTDSVVKWIRDEFTELDKTVKAESSPFKRLKSVALGVIIPARLRRNSLAAVPSEMFGQVPGVREELWSPIRACLGRAGEWEWSVFDLDRIAPGRALTLTCWHLLNCWNLVAEFGLHKETVLAWLNFVERSYHSNPYHNALHAADVLQTVHYMLLEGDAARYLSKLEILALLISAVVHDLEIEP
;
A
#
# COMPACT_ATOMS: atom_id res chain seq x y z
N ASN A 1 7.64 0.55 41.71
CA ASN A 1 7.86 -0.55 42.67
C ASN A 1 8.03 -1.84 41.90
N TYR A 2 9.28 -2.25 41.65
CA TYR A 2 9.58 -3.47 40.90
C TYR A 2 9.38 -4.69 41.80
N ALA A 3 8.56 -5.66 41.36
CA ALA A 3 8.44 -6.95 42.03
C ALA A 3 9.25 -7.99 41.23
N ILE A 4 10.29 -8.54 41.85
CA ILE A 4 11.08 -9.64 41.29
C ILE A 4 10.41 -10.94 41.75
N ARG A 5 9.82 -11.72 40.83
CA ARG A 5 9.42 -13.11 41.08
C ARG A 5 10.31 -14.05 40.28
N THR A 6 11.09 -14.85 41.00
CA THR A 6 11.93 -15.88 40.42
C THR A 6 11.11 -17.15 40.24
N LEU A 7 10.77 -17.52 39.00
CA LEU A 7 10.19 -18.83 38.70
C LEU A 7 11.32 -19.88 38.68
N GLN A 8 11.27 -20.83 39.62
CA GLN A 8 12.06 -22.05 39.56
C GLN A 8 11.43 -23.01 38.54
N LEU A 9 12.09 -23.15 37.40
CA LEU A 9 11.98 -24.30 36.50
C LEU A 9 13.36 -24.92 36.35
N ASP A 10 13.39 -26.25 36.25
CA ASP A 10 14.56 -27.11 36.41
C ASP A 10 15.74 -26.82 35.48
N SER A 11 16.87 -27.38 35.89
CA SER A 11 18.27 -27.03 35.62
C SER A 11 18.77 -27.15 34.18
N HIS A 12 19.77 -26.29 33.87
CA HIS A 12 20.77 -26.35 32.78
C HIS A 12 20.71 -25.32 31.62
N VAL A 13 20.20 -24.11 31.86
CA VAL A 13 20.55 -22.94 31.02
C VAL A 13 20.81 -21.73 31.94
N ALA A 14 21.90 -21.00 31.71
CA ALA A 14 22.20 -19.77 32.44
C ALA A 14 21.03 -18.77 32.30
N LYS A 15 20.36 -18.48 33.42
CA LYS A 15 19.16 -17.64 33.48
C LYS A 15 19.55 -16.16 33.54
N ALA A 16 19.46 -15.47 32.41
CA ALA A 16 19.29 -14.02 32.44
C ALA A 16 17.93 -13.71 33.10
N PRO A 17 17.86 -12.77 34.06
CA PRO A 17 16.58 -12.40 34.67
C PRO A 17 15.67 -11.81 33.59
N ILE A 18 14.55 -12.48 33.31
CA ILE A 18 13.46 -11.88 32.54
C ILE A 18 12.84 -10.82 33.45
N ILE A 19 13.15 -9.56 33.18
CA ILE A 19 12.46 -8.43 33.80
C ILE A 19 11.06 -8.38 33.19
N LEU A 20 10.10 -9.01 33.86
CA LEU A 20 8.69 -8.83 33.54
C LEU A 20 8.32 -7.38 33.88
N ARG A 21 8.17 -6.56 32.83
CA ARG A 21 7.57 -5.23 32.97
C ARG A 21 6.13 -5.41 33.47
N ASP A 22 5.71 -4.52 34.35
CA ASP A 22 4.36 -4.49 34.90
C ASP A 22 3.35 -4.34 33.74
N GLU A 23 2.63 -5.42 33.41
CA GLU A 23 1.69 -5.51 32.27
C GLU A 23 0.67 -4.36 32.25
N LYS A 24 0.30 -3.87 33.45
CA LYS A 24 -0.66 -2.77 33.62
C LYS A 24 -0.14 -1.45 33.04
N SER A 25 1.13 -1.12 33.28
CA SER A 25 1.76 0.10 32.78
C SER A 25 1.95 0.09 31.26
N SER A 26 2.10 -1.10 30.66
CA SER A 26 2.26 -1.28 29.21
C SER A 26 0.92 -1.27 28.47
N THR A 27 -0.14 -1.76 29.11
CA THR A 27 -1.49 -1.77 28.53
C THR A 27 -2.04 -0.34 28.47
N ASP A 28 -1.82 0.45 29.52
CA ASP A 28 -2.26 1.84 29.58
C ASP A 28 -1.57 2.73 28.53
N SER A 29 -0.29 2.48 28.21
CA SER A 29 0.42 3.24 27.18
C SER A 29 -0.05 2.90 25.76
N VAL A 30 -0.34 1.63 25.47
CA VAL A 30 -0.89 1.21 24.17
C VAL A 30 -2.31 1.72 23.98
N VAL A 31 -3.16 1.61 25.02
CA VAL A 31 -4.54 2.14 24.97
C VAL A 31 -4.54 3.66 24.78
N LYS A 32 -3.62 4.37 25.45
CA LYS A 32 -3.44 5.80 25.24
C LYS A 32 -3.01 6.11 23.82
N TRP A 33 -1.99 5.42 23.29
CA TRP A 33 -1.53 5.61 21.91
C TRP A 33 -2.64 5.34 20.88
N ILE A 34 -3.42 4.25 21.03
CA ILE A 34 -4.56 3.97 20.14
C ILE A 34 -5.60 5.09 20.20
N ARG A 35 -5.88 5.62 21.40
CA ARG A 35 -6.81 6.74 21.56
C ARG A 35 -6.29 7.99 20.86
N ASP A 36 -5.04 8.34 21.10
CA ASP A 36 -4.45 9.58 20.59
C ASP A 36 -4.32 9.52 19.05
N GLU A 37 -3.92 8.39 18.46
CA GLU A 37 -3.73 8.25 17.00
C GLU A 37 -5.02 8.01 16.20
N PHE A 38 -5.92 7.15 16.71
CA PHE A 38 -7.08 6.68 15.92
C PHE A 38 -8.43 7.25 16.38
N THR A 39 -8.48 8.03 17.48
CA THR A 39 -9.76 8.54 18.01
C THR A 39 -9.82 10.06 18.19
N GLU A 40 -8.74 10.81 17.94
CA GLU A 40 -8.81 12.27 17.90
C GLU A 40 -9.58 12.76 16.66
N LEU A 41 -10.90 12.75 16.77
CA LEU A 41 -11.79 13.58 15.99
C LEU A 41 -11.63 15.03 16.48
N ASP A 42 -10.75 15.76 15.79
CA ASP A 42 -10.94 17.15 15.36
C ASP A 42 -11.48 18.14 16.41
N LYS A 43 -10.57 18.80 17.15
CA LYS A 43 -10.91 19.95 18.00
C LYS A 43 -10.95 21.29 17.24
N THR A 44 -10.91 21.32 15.90
CA THR A 44 -10.84 22.61 15.17
C THR A 44 -11.73 22.80 13.95
N VAL A 45 -12.42 21.79 13.43
CA VAL A 45 -13.38 22.02 12.34
C VAL A 45 -14.80 22.21 12.89
N LYS A 46 -15.31 23.45 12.86
CA LYS A 46 -16.75 23.71 12.86
C LYS A 46 -17.34 22.96 11.67
N ALA A 47 -18.20 21.99 11.95
CA ALA A 47 -18.86 21.16 10.95
C ALA A 47 -19.66 22.04 9.95
N GLU A 48 -19.08 22.32 8.79
CA GLU A 48 -19.88 22.52 7.59
C GLU A 48 -20.31 21.14 7.10
N SER A 49 -21.61 20.99 6.82
CA SER A 49 -22.20 19.72 6.41
C SER A 49 -21.56 19.24 5.10
N SER A 50 -20.76 18.18 5.18
CA SER A 50 -20.30 17.45 4.00
C SER A 50 -21.52 17.03 3.17
N PRO A 51 -21.52 17.28 1.84
CA PRO A 51 -22.62 16.89 0.96
C PRO A 51 -22.71 15.37 0.78
N PHE A 52 -21.73 14.60 1.27
CA PHE A 52 -21.70 13.15 1.16
C PHE A 52 -22.31 12.50 2.41
N LYS A 53 -23.39 11.73 2.20
CA LYS A 53 -24.01 10.91 3.25
C LYS A 53 -22.97 9.89 3.75
N ARG A 54 -22.68 9.90 5.05
CA ARG A 54 -21.88 8.86 5.74
C ARG A 54 -22.38 7.48 5.34
N LEU A 55 -21.54 6.68 4.69
CA LEU A 55 -21.83 5.28 4.36
C LEU A 55 -21.88 4.46 5.66
N LYS A 56 -23.07 4.04 6.08
CA LYS A 56 -23.27 3.07 7.17
C LYS A 56 -23.05 1.66 6.62
N SER A 57 -21.81 1.24 6.40
CA SER A 57 -21.59 -0.10 5.84
C SER A 57 -20.32 -0.78 6.34
N VAL A 58 -20.31 -1.14 7.63
CA VAL A 58 -19.58 -2.32 8.12
C VAL A 58 -20.43 -2.98 9.21
N ALA A 59 -21.51 -3.66 8.83
CA ALA A 59 -22.32 -4.45 9.77
C ALA A 59 -23.02 -5.67 9.16
N LEU A 60 -22.90 -5.91 7.85
CA LEU A 60 -23.52 -7.05 7.18
C LEU A 60 -22.48 -7.73 6.29
N GLY A 61 -21.59 -8.47 6.94
CA GLY A 61 -20.73 -9.45 6.28
C GLY A 61 -21.59 -10.61 5.81
N VAL A 62 -22.20 -10.49 4.63
CA VAL A 62 -22.88 -11.61 3.98
C VAL A 62 -21.82 -12.50 3.35
N ILE A 63 -21.67 -13.70 3.90
CA ILE A 63 -20.91 -14.80 3.30
C ILE A 63 -21.69 -15.25 2.05
N ILE A 64 -21.27 -14.80 0.87
CA ILE A 64 -21.65 -15.40 -0.41
C ILE A 64 -20.44 -16.18 -0.91
N PRO A 65 -20.55 -17.49 -1.17
CA PRO A 65 -19.46 -18.25 -1.78
C PRO A 65 -19.32 -17.79 -3.23
N ALA A 66 -18.46 -16.81 -3.48
CA ALA A 66 -18.18 -16.29 -4.81
C ALA A 66 -17.26 -17.27 -5.56
N ARG A 67 -17.79 -18.42 -5.96
CA ARG A 67 -17.25 -19.13 -7.13
C ARG A 67 -17.72 -18.35 -8.37
N LEU A 68 -17.09 -17.20 -8.62
CA LEU A 68 -17.41 -16.31 -9.72
C LEU A 68 -16.12 -15.89 -10.42
N ARG A 69 -16.20 -15.89 -11.75
CA ARG A 69 -15.10 -15.74 -12.72
C ARG A 69 -14.03 -14.76 -12.26
N ARG A 70 -12.77 -15.22 -12.25
CA ARG A 70 -11.60 -14.33 -12.31
C ARG A 70 -11.85 -13.33 -13.42
N ASN A 71 -11.96 -12.04 -13.10
CA ASN A 71 -11.71 -11.01 -14.09
C ASN A 71 -10.27 -11.20 -14.52
N SER A 72 -10.07 -11.82 -15.68
CA SER A 72 -8.74 -11.92 -16.26
C SER A 72 -8.31 -10.49 -16.54
N LEU A 73 -7.40 -9.96 -15.73
CA LEU A 73 -6.66 -8.76 -16.10
C LEU A 73 -6.09 -8.98 -17.50
N ALA A 74 -6.05 -7.91 -18.29
CA ALA A 74 -5.40 -7.99 -19.59
C ALA A 74 -3.94 -8.35 -19.36
N ALA A 75 -3.41 -9.30 -20.12
CA ALA A 75 -1.98 -9.54 -20.13
C ALA A 75 -1.29 -8.23 -20.54
N VAL A 76 -0.40 -7.74 -19.70
CA VAL A 76 0.36 -6.52 -20.00
C VAL A 76 1.20 -6.77 -21.26
N PRO A 77 1.06 -5.94 -22.32
CA PRO A 77 1.85 -6.10 -23.53
C PRO A 77 3.34 -6.05 -23.21
N SER A 78 4.13 -6.92 -23.85
CA SER A 78 5.59 -6.92 -23.66
C SER A 78 6.22 -5.58 -24.01
N GLU A 79 5.60 -4.83 -24.92
CA GLU A 79 5.98 -3.49 -25.37
C GLU A 79 5.88 -2.41 -24.28
N MET A 80 5.13 -2.66 -23.20
CA MET A 80 5.05 -1.77 -22.03
C MET A 80 6.40 -1.69 -21.30
N PHE A 81 7.15 -2.80 -21.28
CA PHE A 81 8.47 -2.86 -20.67
C PHE A 81 9.50 -2.23 -21.62
N GLY A 82 10.45 -1.46 -21.09
CA GLY A 82 11.34 -0.62 -21.91
C GLY A 82 10.90 0.84 -22.00
N GLN A 83 9.67 1.17 -21.57
CA GLN A 83 9.12 2.51 -21.74
C GLN A 83 9.45 3.48 -20.62
N VAL A 84 9.75 2.99 -19.41
CA VAL A 84 10.02 3.84 -18.24
C VAL A 84 11.43 4.43 -18.37
N PRO A 85 11.59 5.77 -18.49
CA PRO A 85 12.90 6.38 -18.68
C PRO A 85 13.85 6.09 -17.52
N GLY A 86 15.14 5.94 -17.81
CA GLY A 86 16.19 5.77 -16.79
C GLY A 86 16.30 4.38 -16.18
N VAL A 87 15.47 3.42 -16.59
CA VAL A 87 15.64 2.00 -16.24
C VAL A 87 16.60 1.36 -17.24
N ARG A 88 17.62 0.65 -16.75
CA ARG A 88 18.61 -0.03 -17.61
C ARG A 88 17.99 -1.27 -18.27
N GLU A 89 18.37 -1.54 -19.50
CA GLU A 89 17.76 -2.60 -20.32
C GLU A 89 17.85 -3.99 -19.69
N GLU A 90 18.97 -4.32 -19.05
CA GLU A 90 19.20 -5.61 -18.41
C GLU A 90 18.26 -5.89 -17.21
N LEU A 91 17.64 -4.84 -16.66
CA LEU A 91 16.74 -4.97 -15.51
C LEU A 91 15.31 -5.33 -15.92
N TRP A 92 14.94 -5.22 -17.19
CA TRP A 92 13.54 -5.44 -17.61
C TRP A 92 13.05 -6.87 -17.43
N SER A 93 13.92 -7.86 -17.63
CA SER A 93 13.57 -9.26 -17.40
C SER A 93 13.21 -9.53 -15.92
N PRO A 94 14.08 -9.21 -14.93
CA PRO A 94 13.73 -9.38 -13.52
C PRO A 94 12.58 -8.46 -13.07
N ILE A 95 12.48 -7.22 -13.58
CA ILE A 95 11.35 -6.32 -13.30
C ILE A 95 10.03 -6.95 -13.76
N ARG A 96 9.98 -7.48 -14.98
CA ARG A 96 8.77 -8.15 -15.52
C ARG A 96 8.37 -9.36 -14.67
N ALA A 97 9.34 -10.19 -14.29
CA ALA A 97 9.08 -11.34 -13.44
C ALA A 97 8.55 -10.94 -12.06
N CYS A 98 9.09 -9.87 -11.46
CA CYS A 98 8.63 -9.33 -10.18
C CYS A 98 7.21 -8.75 -10.28
N LEU A 99 6.97 -7.84 -11.24
CA LEU A 99 5.69 -7.17 -11.42
C LEU A 99 4.57 -8.13 -11.88
N GLY A 100 4.90 -9.20 -12.60
CA GLY A 100 3.93 -10.24 -12.98
C GLY A 100 3.24 -10.92 -11.79
N ARG A 101 3.81 -10.79 -10.58
CA ARG A 101 3.26 -11.28 -9.31
C ARG A 101 2.61 -10.19 -8.46
N ALA A 102 2.47 -8.96 -8.97
CA ALA A 102 1.92 -7.84 -8.19
C ALA A 102 0.47 -8.06 -7.72
N GLY A 103 -0.25 -9.05 -8.27
CA GLY A 103 -1.57 -9.46 -7.78
C GLY A 103 -1.54 -10.40 -6.57
N GLU A 104 -0.37 -10.87 -6.11
CA GLU A 104 -0.21 -11.76 -4.96
C GLU A 104 -0.10 -10.95 -3.66
N TRP A 105 -0.66 -11.46 -2.55
CA TRP A 105 -0.54 -10.80 -1.24
C TRP A 105 0.90 -10.79 -0.73
N GLU A 106 1.64 -11.86 -1.03
CA GLU A 106 3.03 -12.05 -0.65
C GLU A 106 4.02 -11.26 -1.53
N TRP A 107 3.53 -10.47 -2.50
CA TRP A 107 4.38 -9.64 -3.33
C TRP A 107 5.15 -8.64 -2.47
N SER A 108 6.46 -8.54 -2.69
CA SER A 108 7.33 -7.65 -1.91
C SER A 108 7.76 -6.44 -2.73
N VAL A 109 7.34 -5.26 -2.30
CA VAL A 109 7.83 -3.98 -2.85
C VAL A 109 9.35 -3.86 -2.73
N PHE A 110 9.93 -4.44 -1.68
CA PHE A 110 11.37 -4.45 -1.44
C PHE A 110 12.14 -5.32 -2.45
N ASP A 111 11.52 -6.36 -3.01
CA ASP A 111 12.15 -7.12 -4.10
C ASP A 111 12.28 -6.24 -5.35
N LEU A 112 11.22 -5.49 -5.68
CA LEU A 112 11.22 -4.58 -6.83
C LEU A 112 12.24 -3.45 -6.65
N ASP A 113 12.30 -2.84 -5.47
CA ASP A 113 13.25 -1.75 -5.18
C ASP A 113 14.70 -2.24 -5.17
N ARG A 114 14.96 -3.49 -4.75
CA ARG A 114 16.30 -4.09 -4.91
C ARG A 114 16.73 -4.25 -6.36
N ILE A 115 15.79 -4.54 -7.27
CA ILE A 115 16.06 -4.67 -8.70
C ILE A 115 16.24 -3.29 -9.35
N ALA A 116 15.37 -2.33 -9.01
CA ALA A 116 15.35 -0.99 -9.57
C ALA A 116 15.21 0.07 -8.45
N PRO A 117 16.32 0.42 -7.77
CA PRO A 117 16.29 1.32 -6.61
C PRO A 117 15.70 2.68 -6.93
N GLY A 118 14.76 3.13 -6.10
CA GLY A 118 14.11 4.43 -6.25
C GLY A 118 13.19 4.52 -7.47
N ARG A 119 12.74 3.37 -8.00
CA ARG A 119 11.79 3.28 -9.14
C ARG A 119 10.52 2.49 -8.82
N ALA A 120 10.38 2.01 -7.59
CA ALA A 120 9.32 1.07 -7.22
C ALA A 120 7.91 1.63 -7.44
N LEU A 121 7.67 2.92 -7.11
CA LEU A 121 6.36 3.56 -7.27
C LEU A 121 6.03 3.77 -8.76
N THR A 122 6.97 4.31 -9.52
CA THR A 122 6.81 4.54 -10.96
C THR A 122 6.53 3.23 -11.70
N LEU A 123 7.35 2.19 -11.44
CA LEU A 123 7.23 0.89 -12.11
C LEU A 123 5.92 0.18 -11.75
N THR A 124 5.55 0.19 -10.46
CA THR A 124 4.30 -0.44 -10.00
C THR A 124 3.08 0.27 -10.58
N CYS A 125 3.02 1.61 -10.49
CA CYS A 125 1.88 2.35 -11.03
C CYS A 125 1.75 2.19 -12.54
N TRP A 126 2.85 2.33 -13.29
CA TRP A 126 2.83 2.15 -14.73
C TRP A 126 2.34 0.75 -15.14
N HIS A 127 2.81 -0.29 -14.44
CA HIS A 127 2.35 -1.66 -14.65
C HIS A 127 0.84 -1.80 -14.41
N LEU A 128 0.34 -1.30 -13.29
CA LEU A 128 -1.08 -1.43 -12.92
C LEU A 128 -2.01 -0.65 -13.84
N LEU A 129 -1.64 0.57 -14.26
CA LEU A 129 -2.40 1.34 -15.24
C LEU A 129 -2.61 0.56 -16.54
N ASN A 130 -1.62 -0.24 -16.95
CA ASN A 130 -1.71 -1.11 -18.12
C ASN A 130 -2.49 -2.42 -17.84
N CYS A 131 -2.30 -3.07 -16.69
CA CYS A 131 -3.09 -4.26 -16.28
C CYS A 131 -4.60 -3.99 -16.31
N TRP A 132 -5.00 -2.79 -15.86
CA TRP A 132 -6.39 -2.36 -15.83
C TRP A 132 -6.87 -1.70 -17.14
N ASN A 133 -6.01 -1.63 -18.17
CA ASN A 133 -6.27 -0.98 -19.47
C ASN A 133 -6.63 0.51 -19.36
N LEU A 134 -6.19 1.22 -18.31
CA LEU A 134 -6.59 2.60 -18.02
C LEU A 134 -5.91 3.62 -18.94
N VAL A 135 -4.68 3.32 -19.39
CA VAL A 135 -3.95 4.18 -20.33
C VAL A 135 -4.72 4.32 -21.64
N ALA A 136 -5.14 3.20 -22.22
CA ALA A 136 -5.90 3.19 -23.46
C ALA A 136 -7.33 3.70 -23.27
N GLU A 137 -8.01 3.28 -22.19
CA GLU A 137 -9.39 3.68 -21.88
C GLU A 137 -9.57 5.20 -21.82
N PHE A 138 -8.64 5.90 -21.17
CA PHE A 138 -8.73 7.35 -20.96
C PHE A 138 -7.85 8.16 -21.92
N GLY A 139 -7.19 7.52 -22.89
CA GLY A 139 -6.30 8.18 -23.84
C GLY A 139 -5.13 8.91 -23.15
N LEU A 140 -4.57 8.32 -22.09
CA LEU A 140 -3.50 8.94 -21.33
C LEU A 140 -2.20 8.95 -22.13
N HIS A 141 -1.62 10.13 -22.31
CA HIS A 141 -0.31 10.26 -22.96
C HIS A 141 0.78 9.67 -22.08
N LYS A 142 1.41 8.60 -22.56
CA LYS A 142 2.49 7.86 -21.88
C LYS A 142 3.58 8.79 -21.34
N GLU A 143 4.07 9.70 -22.16
CA GLU A 143 5.14 10.65 -21.79
C GLU A 143 4.72 11.52 -20.61
N THR A 144 3.47 12.00 -20.60
CA THR A 144 2.90 12.80 -19.51
C THR A 144 2.78 11.98 -18.22
N VAL A 145 2.24 10.76 -18.31
CA VAL A 145 2.05 9.88 -17.15
C VAL A 145 3.40 9.51 -16.53
N LEU A 146 4.38 9.11 -17.34
CA LEU A 146 5.70 8.71 -16.84
C LEU A 146 6.48 9.91 -16.28
N ALA A 147 6.36 11.10 -16.89
CA ALA A 147 6.95 12.31 -16.33
C ALA A 147 6.33 12.67 -14.98
N TRP A 148 5.01 12.58 -14.86
CA TRP A 148 4.29 12.83 -13.61
C TRP A 148 4.66 11.80 -12.53
N LEU A 149 4.69 10.51 -12.84
CA LEU A 149 5.11 9.46 -11.89
C LEU A 149 6.55 9.66 -11.41
N ASN A 150 7.46 10.00 -12.33
CA ASN A 150 8.84 10.31 -11.97
C ASN A 150 8.95 11.53 -11.05
N PHE A 151 8.09 12.54 -11.26
CA PHE A 151 8.02 13.71 -10.40
C PHE A 151 7.54 13.31 -9.00
N VAL A 152 6.39 12.64 -8.90
CA VAL A 152 5.81 12.20 -7.62
C VAL A 152 6.80 11.33 -6.83
N GLU A 153 7.42 10.35 -7.46
CA GLU A 153 8.39 9.45 -6.81
C GLU A 153 9.58 10.21 -6.21
N ARG A 154 10.04 11.28 -6.87
CA ARG A 154 11.13 12.13 -6.39
C ARG A 154 10.69 13.16 -5.35
N SER A 155 9.40 13.50 -5.33
CA SER A 155 8.82 14.45 -4.39
C SER A 155 8.55 13.83 -3.02
N TYR A 156 8.57 12.50 -2.88
CA TYR A 156 8.58 11.87 -1.56
C TYR A 156 9.89 12.17 -0.83
N HIS A 157 9.77 12.67 0.40
CA HIS A 157 10.92 12.98 1.25
C HIS A 157 11.66 11.71 1.71
N SER A 158 12.91 11.90 2.18
CA SER A 158 13.72 10.86 2.82
C SER A 158 13.22 10.55 4.25
N ASN A 159 11.95 10.14 4.36
CA ASN A 159 11.36 9.64 5.59
C ASN A 159 11.63 8.12 5.71
N PRO A 160 11.99 7.59 6.90
CA PRO A 160 12.19 6.15 7.08
C PRO A 160 10.98 5.27 6.72
N TYR A 161 9.76 5.83 6.77
CA TYR A 161 8.51 5.12 6.48
C TYR A 161 7.68 5.82 5.40
N HIS A 162 7.28 7.09 5.57
CA HIS A 162 6.42 7.83 4.62
C HIS A 162 7.20 8.29 3.37
N ASN A 163 7.66 7.32 2.57
CA ASN A 163 8.44 7.52 1.37
C ASN A 163 7.77 6.85 0.15
N ALA A 164 8.33 7.02 -1.04
CA ALA A 164 7.78 6.46 -2.27
C ALA A 164 7.65 4.92 -2.24
N LEU A 165 8.49 4.22 -1.47
CA LEU A 165 8.40 2.77 -1.31
C LEU A 165 7.12 2.38 -0.55
N HIS A 166 6.77 3.11 0.51
CA HIS A 166 5.50 2.92 1.21
C HIS A 166 4.30 3.22 0.31
N ALA A 167 4.36 4.29 -0.48
CA ALA A 167 3.30 4.59 -1.46
C ALA A 167 3.12 3.45 -2.49
N ALA A 168 4.22 2.82 -2.93
CA ALA A 168 4.17 1.69 -3.85
C ALA A 168 3.54 0.43 -3.20
N ASP A 169 3.82 0.20 -1.91
CA ASP A 169 3.23 -0.88 -1.12
C ASP A 169 1.71 -0.70 -0.94
N VAL A 170 1.27 0.51 -0.57
CA VAL A 170 -0.15 0.86 -0.46
C VAL A 170 -0.85 0.74 -1.81
N LEU A 171 -0.21 1.18 -2.90
CA LEU A 171 -0.72 1.04 -4.25
C LEU A 171 -0.94 -0.43 -4.64
N GLN A 172 0.03 -1.31 -4.34
CA GLN A 172 -0.13 -2.74 -4.60
C GLN A 172 -1.21 -3.36 -3.71
N THR A 173 -1.34 -2.94 -2.46
CA THR A 173 -2.42 -3.40 -1.56
C THR A 173 -3.79 -3.01 -2.12
N VAL A 174 -3.95 -1.78 -2.62
CA VAL A 174 -5.18 -1.35 -3.30
C VAL A 174 -5.45 -2.21 -4.53
N HIS A 175 -4.42 -2.53 -5.32
CA HIS A 175 -4.55 -3.45 -6.45
C HIS A 175 -5.03 -4.84 -6.04
N TYR A 176 -4.44 -5.41 -4.98
CA TYR A 176 -4.85 -6.70 -4.45
C TYR A 176 -6.32 -6.70 -4.02
N MET A 177 -6.77 -5.66 -3.31
CA MET A 177 -8.18 -5.52 -2.89
C MET A 177 -9.13 -5.38 -4.09
N LEU A 178 -8.69 -4.69 -5.15
CA LEU A 178 -9.45 -4.60 -6.40
C LEU A 178 -9.56 -5.96 -7.11
N LEU A 179 -8.50 -6.76 -7.09
CA LEU A 179 -8.40 -8.04 -7.79
C LEU A 179 -8.97 -9.21 -6.97
N GLU A 180 -8.29 -9.60 -5.90
CA GLU A 180 -8.62 -10.76 -5.05
C GLU A 180 -9.70 -10.43 -4.01
N GLY A 181 -9.76 -9.17 -3.56
CA GLY A 181 -10.87 -8.67 -2.75
C GLY A 181 -12.17 -8.43 -3.55
N ASP A 182 -12.13 -8.61 -4.89
CA ASP A 182 -13.27 -8.51 -5.81
C ASP A 182 -13.95 -7.12 -5.80
N ALA A 183 -13.28 -6.08 -5.26
CA ALA A 183 -13.85 -4.73 -5.17
C ALA A 183 -14.07 -4.11 -6.56
N ALA A 184 -13.25 -4.47 -7.56
CA ALA A 184 -13.34 -3.93 -8.91
C ALA A 184 -14.69 -4.18 -9.60
N ARG A 185 -15.47 -5.19 -9.18
CA ARG A 185 -16.80 -5.43 -9.77
C ARG A 185 -17.83 -4.35 -9.44
N TYR A 186 -17.58 -3.57 -8.38
CA TYR A 186 -18.48 -2.53 -7.89
C TYR A 186 -18.03 -1.13 -8.33
N LEU A 187 -16.92 -1.03 -9.06
CA LEU A 187 -16.28 0.22 -9.40
C LEU A 187 -16.16 0.38 -10.91
N SER A 188 -16.40 1.59 -11.39
CA SER A 188 -16.10 2.00 -12.76
C SER A 188 -14.60 2.11 -12.99
N LYS A 189 -14.18 2.14 -14.26
CA LYS A 189 -12.78 2.38 -14.63
C LYS A 189 -12.23 3.71 -14.08
N LEU A 190 -13.09 4.73 -14.00
CA LEU A 190 -12.71 6.04 -13.46
C LEU A 190 -12.46 5.97 -11.95
N GLU A 191 -13.32 5.26 -11.21
CA GLU A 191 -13.13 5.05 -9.77
C GLU A 191 -11.89 4.20 -9.48
N ILE A 192 -11.60 3.18 -10.30
CA ILE A 192 -10.36 2.41 -10.20
C ILE A 192 -9.15 3.30 -10.43
N LEU A 193 -9.16 4.13 -11.50
CA LEU A 193 -8.08 5.09 -11.75
C LEU A 193 -7.90 6.04 -10.57
N ALA A 194 -8.99 6.61 -10.05
CA ALA A 194 -8.96 7.52 -8.90
C ALA A 194 -8.36 6.85 -7.66
N LEU A 195 -8.69 5.58 -7.38
CA LEU A 195 -8.12 4.82 -6.26
C LEU A 195 -6.62 4.60 -6.42
N LEU A 196 -6.16 4.19 -7.61
CA LEU A 196 -4.73 3.98 -7.86
C LEU A 196 -3.95 5.29 -7.73
N ILE A 197 -4.46 6.39 -8.31
CA ILE A 197 -3.83 7.72 -8.19
C ILE A 197 -3.84 8.20 -6.74
N SER A 198 -4.95 7.99 -6.01
CA SER A 198 -5.03 8.32 -4.58
C SER A 198 -3.97 7.59 -3.78
N ALA A 199 -3.75 6.30 -4.02
CA ALA A 199 -2.71 5.53 -3.33
C ALA A 199 -1.30 6.06 -3.64
N VAL A 200 -1.04 6.45 -4.90
CA VAL A 200 0.25 7.02 -5.34
C VAL A 200 0.62 8.30 -4.59
N VAL A 201 -0.36 9.13 -4.23
CA VAL A 201 -0.13 10.47 -3.64
C VAL A 201 -0.60 10.62 -2.19
N HIS A 202 -1.06 9.54 -1.54
CA HIS A 202 -1.74 9.64 -0.24
C HIS A 202 -0.90 10.28 0.87
N ASP A 203 0.42 10.03 0.85
CA ASP A 203 1.41 10.53 1.80
C ASP A 203 2.37 11.54 1.15
N LEU A 204 2.01 12.08 -0.02
CA LEU A 204 2.85 13.04 -0.72
C LEU A 204 2.78 14.41 -0.04
N GLU A 205 3.79 14.71 0.77
CA GLU A 205 3.98 16.04 1.36
C GLU A 205 4.79 16.92 0.42
N ILE A 206 4.17 17.93 -0.19
CA ILE A 206 4.87 18.94 -0.97
C ILE A 206 5.09 20.14 -0.04
N GLU A 207 6.34 20.40 0.34
CA GLU A 207 6.67 21.67 0.99
C GLU A 207 6.33 22.84 0.03
N PRO A 208 5.63 23.89 0.50
CA PRO A 208 5.20 25.02 -0.32
C PRO A 208 6.36 25.92 -0.80
#